data_AF-A0AAJ1UBC4-F1
#
_entry.id   AF-A0AAJ1UBC4-F1
#
_cell.length_a   1.000
_cell.length_b   1.000
_cell.length_c   1.000
_cell.angle_alpha   90.00
_cell.angle_beta   90.00
_cell.angle_gamma   90.00
#
_symmetry.space_group_name_H-M   'P 1'
#
loop_
_entity.id
_entity.type
_entity.pdbx_description
1 polymer ?
#
loop_
_entity_poly.entity_id
_entity_poly.type
_entity_poly.pdbx_seq_one_letter_code
_entity_poly.pdbx_strand_id
1 'polypeptide(L)'
;QSLEAILWKELGTREDYEKEYGDTSVTKLVRQIVGLDPQAANAAFSQFLMNEQLNVNQLRFVKLIVDYVVKNGIIDKRVLQEEPFKTVGSIVELFQDDMAYARGIIGIIDQINSNAEIFMEA
;
A
#
# COMPACT_ATOMS: atom_id res chain seq x y z
N GLN A 1 17.56 12.89 -15.19
CA GLN A 1 16.29 13.34 -15.79
C GLN A 1 15.18 12.77 -14.92
N SER A 2 14.29 13.60 -14.36
CA SER A 2 13.17 13.09 -13.54
C SER A 2 12.04 12.62 -14.45
N LEU A 3 11.21 11.70 -13.95
CA LEU A 3 10.01 11.24 -14.66
C LEU A 3 9.07 12.40 -14.97
N GLU A 4 8.96 13.34 -14.04
CA GLU A 4 8.19 14.58 -14.21
C GLU A 4 8.71 15.41 -15.37
N ALA A 5 10.03 15.56 -15.51
CA ALA A 5 10.60 16.28 -16.64
C ALA A 5 10.23 15.63 -17.99
N ILE A 6 10.18 14.29 -18.05
CA ILE A 6 9.74 13.56 -19.26
C ILE A 6 8.25 13.82 -19.50
N LEU A 7 7.40 13.69 -18.48
CA LEU A 7 5.96 13.91 -18.59
C LEU A 7 5.61 15.34 -19.03
N TRP A 8 6.23 16.35 -18.43
CA TRP A 8 5.90 17.77 -18.62
C TRP A 8 6.59 18.46 -19.78
N LYS A 9 7.62 17.84 -20.37
CA LYS A 9 8.40 18.46 -21.46
C LYS A 9 8.42 17.65 -22.74
N GLU A 10 8.21 16.34 -22.65
CA GLU A 10 8.29 15.45 -23.82
C GLU A 10 6.94 14.83 -24.18
N LEU A 11 6.09 14.51 -23.19
CA LEU A 11 4.82 13.80 -23.42
C LEU A 11 3.58 14.71 -23.38
N GLY A 12 3.62 15.82 -22.65
CA GLY A 12 2.52 16.78 -22.50
C GLY A 12 2.88 17.89 -21.51
N THR A 13 1.90 18.60 -20.96
CA THR A 13 2.14 19.58 -19.89
C THR A 13 1.65 19.09 -18.52
N ARG A 14 2.01 19.81 -17.47
CA ARG A 14 1.50 19.57 -16.11
C ARG A 14 -0.02 19.80 -16.04
N GLU A 15 -0.53 20.83 -16.72
CA GLU A 15 -1.97 21.10 -16.76
C GLU A 15 -2.76 19.97 -17.43
N ASP A 16 -2.23 19.37 -18.49
CA ASP A 16 -2.88 18.24 -19.17
C ASP A 16 -3.05 17.05 -18.21
N TYR A 17 -2.04 16.78 -17.38
CA TYR A 17 -2.11 15.70 -16.41
C TYR A 17 -3.03 16.02 -15.24
N GLU A 18 -2.96 17.23 -14.67
CA GLU A 18 -3.86 17.63 -13.58
C GLU A 18 -5.33 17.58 -14.04
N LYS A 19 -5.60 17.86 -15.32
CA LYS A 19 -6.95 17.72 -15.91
C LYS A 19 -7.43 16.26 -15.96
N GLU A 20 -6.56 15.31 -16.30
CA GLU A 20 -6.93 13.90 -16.45
C GLU A 20 -6.89 13.12 -15.11
N TYR A 21 -5.95 13.44 -14.23
CA TYR A 21 -5.65 12.66 -13.02
C TYR A 21 -5.90 13.43 -11.71
N GLY A 22 -6.34 14.69 -11.78
CA GLY A 22 -6.61 15.54 -10.62
C GLY A 22 -5.38 15.72 -9.74
N ASP A 23 -5.57 15.62 -8.43
CA ASP A 23 -4.51 15.77 -7.42
C ASP A 23 -3.64 14.51 -7.24
N THR A 24 -3.74 13.52 -8.13
CA THR A 24 -2.97 12.27 -8.03
C THR A 24 -1.51 12.52 -8.41
N SER A 25 -0.57 12.40 -7.47
CA SER A 25 0.86 12.55 -7.80
C SER A 25 1.33 11.52 -8.84
N VAL A 26 2.30 11.91 -9.68
CA VAL A 26 2.89 11.01 -10.70
C VAL A 26 3.44 9.74 -10.06
N THR A 27 4.12 9.86 -8.91
CA THR A 27 4.65 8.73 -8.16
C THR A 27 3.56 7.77 -7.71
N LYS A 28 2.43 8.30 -7.25
CA LYS A 28 1.27 7.49 -6.86
C LYS A 28 0.70 6.74 -8.05
N LEU A 29 0.56 7.40 -9.21
CA LEU A 29 0.11 6.77 -10.45
C LEU A 29 1.07 5.65 -10.89
N VAL A 30 2.37 5.90 -10.89
CA VAL A 30 3.38 4.88 -11.22
C VAL A 30 3.28 3.68 -10.29
N ARG A 31 3.12 3.90 -8.97
CA ARG A 31 2.94 2.81 -8.01
C ARG A 31 1.66 2.02 -8.23
N GLN A 32 0.58 2.67 -8.61
CA GLN A 32 -0.67 1.99 -8.96
C GLN A 32 -0.53 1.12 -10.21
N ILE A 33 0.36 1.48 -11.15
CA ILE A 33 0.61 0.72 -12.38
C ILE A 33 1.62 -0.41 -12.16
N VAL A 34 2.73 -0.11 -11.49
CA VAL A 34 3.89 -1.02 -11.36
C VAL A 34 3.76 -1.94 -10.15
N GLY A 35 3.07 -1.49 -9.10
CA GLY A 35 2.98 -2.21 -7.83
C GLY A 35 4.16 -1.91 -6.89
N LEU A 36 4.29 -2.73 -5.84
CA LEU A 36 5.42 -2.72 -4.91
C LEU A 36 6.28 -3.96 -5.12
N ASP A 37 7.59 -3.81 -4.97
CA ASP A 37 8.50 -4.95 -5.04
C ASP A 37 8.11 -6.04 -4.01
N PRO A 38 7.96 -7.32 -4.42
CA PRO A 38 7.57 -8.41 -3.52
C PRO A 38 8.51 -8.61 -2.34
N GLN A 39 9.82 -8.45 -2.53
CA GLN A 39 10.78 -8.64 -1.44
C GLN A 39 10.67 -7.50 -0.43
N ALA A 40 10.53 -6.26 -0.91
CA ALA A 40 10.30 -5.09 -0.06
C ALA A 40 8.99 -5.21 0.74
N ALA A 41 7.91 -5.66 0.11
CA ALA A 41 6.63 -5.89 0.79
C ALA A 41 6.73 -6.97 1.88
N ASN A 42 7.33 -8.12 1.56
CA ASN A 42 7.55 -9.19 2.53
C ASN A 42 8.46 -8.76 3.68
N ALA A 43 9.52 -7.99 3.40
CA ALA A 43 10.42 -7.46 4.40
C ALA A 43 9.70 -6.50 5.35
N ALA A 44 8.88 -5.59 4.83
CA ALA A 44 8.10 -4.65 5.63
C ALA A 44 7.17 -5.36 6.61
N PHE A 45 6.50 -6.43 6.19
CA PHE A 45 5.57 -7.21 7.03
C PHE A 45 6.21 -8.42 7.73
N SER A 46 7.53 -8.60 7.65
CA SER A 46 8.24 -9.81 8.13
C SER A 46 7.97 -10.12 9.61
N GLN A 47 7.92 -9.09 10.46
CA GLN A 47 7.63 -9.24 11.90
C GLN A 47 6.26 -9.87 12.18
N PHE A 48 5.31 -9.77 11.25
CA PHE A 48 4.00 -10.41 11.36
C PHE A 48 3.98 -11.78 10.66
N LEU A 49 4.61 -11.88 9.48
CA LEU A 49 4.65 -13.11 8.70
C LEU A 49 5.39 -14.25 9.39
N MET A 50 6.36 -13.92 10.25
CA MET A 50 7.19 -14.88 10.99
C MET A 50 6.74 -15.05 12.46
N ASN A 51 5.65 -14.39 12.88
CA ASN A 51 5.21 -14.44 14.26
C ASN A 51 4.38 -15.70 14.55
N GLU A 52 4.96 -16.61 15.33
CA GLU A 52 4.33 -17.88 15.74
C GLU A 52 3.11 -17.71 16.67
N GLN A 53 2.91 -16.52 17.24
CA GLN A 53 1.72 -16.21 18.04
C GLN A 53 0.49 -15.90 17.19
N LEU A 54 0.66 -15.58 15.90
CA LEU A 54 -0.47 -15.31 15.02
C LEU A 54 -1.13 -16.61 14.55
N ASN A 55 -2.45 -16.65 14.63
CA ASN A 55 -3.23 -17.76 14.11
C ASN A 55 -3.31 -17.73 12.57
N VAL A 56 -3.85 -18.81 12.00
CA VAL A 56 -3.93 -18.99 10.54
C VAL A 56 -4.71 -17.86 9.85
N ASN A 57 -5.79 -17.36 10.45
CA ASN A 57 -6.61 -16.29 9.86
C ASN A 57 -5.90 -14.93 9.94
N GLN A 58 -5.26 -14.61 11.05
CA GLN A 58 -4.43 -13.41 11.20
C GLN A 58 -3.27 -13.40 10.19
N LEU A 59 -2.55 -14.52 10.06
CA LEU A 59 -1.47 -14.67 9.09
C LEU A 59 -1.98 -14.55 7.65
N ARG A 60 -3.14 -15.14 7.35
CA ARG A 60 -3.78 -15.03 6.03
C ARG A 60 -4.15 -13.59 5.70
N PHE A 61 -4.68 -12.85 6.67
CA PHE A 61 -5.01 -11.43 6.51
C PHE A 61 -3.76 -10.61 6.16
N VAL A 62 -2.65 -10.81 6.88
CA VAL A 62 -1.38 -10.13 6.58
C VAL A 62 -0.85 -10.49 5.19
N LYS A 63 -0.94 -11.76 4.77
CA LYS A 63 -0.56 -12.18 3.42
C LYS A 63 -1.40 -11.51 2.33
N LEU A 64 -2.71 -11.37 2.55
CA LEU A 64 -3.57 -10.63 1.62
C LEU A 64 -3.15 -9.16 1.49
N ILE A 65 -2.70 -8.52 2.58
CA ILE A 65 -2.18 -7.15 2.52
C ILE A 65 -0.92 -7.12 1.65
N VAL A 66 0.01 -8.06 1.88
CA VAL A 66 1.25 -8.18 1.09
C VAL A 66 0.94 -8.35 -0.40
N ASP A 67 0.09 -9.31 -0.74
CA ASP A 67 -0.31 -9.55 -2.13
C ASP A 67 -0.97 -8.31 -2.76
N TYR A 68 -1.80 -7.60 -1.98
CA TYR A 68 -2.47 -6.40 -2.44
C TYR A 68 -1.47 -5.27 -2.72
N VAL A 69 -0.54 -4.97 -1.81
CA VAL A 69 0.44 -3.89 -2.03
C VAL A 69 1.43 -4.25 -3.13
N VAL A 70 1.79 -5.52 -3.29
CA VAL A 70 2.62 -5.98 -4.41
C VAL A 70 1.94 -5.67 -5.74
N LYS A 71 0.63 -5.91 -5.84
CA LYS A 71 -0.12 -5.65 -7.08
C LYS A 71 -0.42 -4.17 -7.30
N ASN A 72 -0.75 -3.42 -6.26
CA ASN A 72 -1.36 -2.08 -6.39
C ASN A 72 -0.45 -0.94 -5.89
N GLY A 73 0.70 -1.25 -5.30
CA GLY A 73 1.71 -0.31 -4.83
C GLY A 73 1.36 0.49 -3.57
N ILE A 74 0.06 0.67 -3.32
CA ILE A 74 -0.52 1.34 -2.15
C ILE A 74 -1.80 0.61 -1.71
N ILE A 75 -2.33 0.95 -0.54
CA ILE A 75 -3.60 0.40 -0.06
C ILE A 75 -4.45 1.47 0.63
N ASP A 76 -5.66 1.70 0.12
CA ASP A 76 -6.68 2.45 0.84
C ASP A 76 -7.23 1.55 1.96
N LYS A 77 -7.24 2.03 3.20
CA LYS A 77 -7.68 1.24 4.36
C LYS A 77 -9.12 0.75 4.25
N ARG A 78 -9.97 1.41 3.46
CA ARG A 78 -11.35 0.97 3.20
C ARG A 78 -11.41 -0.39 2.52
N VAL A 79 -10.40 -0.72 1.70
CA VAL A 79 -10.28 -2.03 1.02
C VAL A 79 -10.19 -3.18 2.02
N LEU A 80 -9.68 -2.94 3.24
CA LEU A 80 -9.62 -3.96 4.29
C LEU A 80 -11.02 -4.41 4.77
N GLN A 81 -12.08 -3.71 4.38
CA GLN A 81 -13.48 -4.06 4.66
C GLN A 81 -14.18 -4.74 3.46
N GLU A 82 -13.47 -4.91 2.35
CA GLU A 82 -13.96 -5.49 1.10
C GLU A 82 -13.39 -6.90 0.88
N GLU A 83 -13.85 -7.59 -0.17
CA GLU A 83 -13.27 -8.87 -0.55
C GLU A 83 -11.84 -8.69 -1.11
N PRO A 84 -10.90 -9.62 -0.85
CA PRO A 84 -11.04 -10.87 -0.10
C PRO A 84 -10.80 -10.75 1.43
N PHE A 85 -10.51 -9.55 1.93
CA PHE A 85 -10.22 -9.33 3.36
C PHE A 85 -11.41 -9.67 4.25
N LYS A 86 -12.61 -9.23 3.84
CA LYS A 86 -13.87 -9.49 4.53
C LYS A 86 -14.13 -10.99 4.72
N THR A 87 -13.78 -11.84 3.75
CA THR A 87 -13.91 -13.31 3.87
C THR A 87 -13.04 -13.89 5.00
N VAL A 88 -11.89 -13.27 5.32
CA VAL A 88 -11.02 -13.72 6.42
C VAL A 88 -11.53 -13.21 7.77
N GLY A 89 -12.09 -12.00 7.81
CA GLY A 89 -12.58 -11.31 8.99
C GLY A 89 -12.09 -9.86 9.02
N SER A 90 -12.77 -8.98 9.74
CA SER A 90 -12.30 -7.60 9.87
C SER A 90 -11.01 -7.53 10.70
N ILE A 91 -10.17 -6.52 10.47
CA ILE A 91 -8.94 -6.32 11.25
C ILE A 91 -9.22 -6.16 12.76
N VAL A 92 -10.39 -5.65 13.14
CA VAL A 92 -10.77 -5.49 14.56
C VAL A 92 -11.09 -6.86 15.16
N GLU A 93 -11.92 -7.66 14.49
CA GLU A 93 -12.28 -9.00 14.97
C GLU A 93 -11.06 -9.93 15.03
N LEU A 94 -10.20 -9.86 14.02
CA LEU A 94 -9.03 -10.74 13.92
C LEU A 94 -7.98 -10.46 14.99
N PHE A 95 -7.86 -9.23 15.48
CA PHE A 95 -6.81 -8.81 16.41
C PHE A 95 -7.37 -8.26 17.73
N GLN A 96 -8.61 -8.61 18.09
CA GLN A 96 -9.27 -8.12 19.31
C GLN A 96 -8.51 -8.46 20.61
N ASP A 97 -7.81 -9.60 20.64
CA ASP A 97 -7.07 -10.07 21.81
C ASP A 97 -5.77 -9.28 22.04
N ASP A 98 -5.20 -8.72 20.97
CA ASP A 98 -4.05 -7.81 21.04
C ASP A 98 -4.06 -6.81 19.87
N MET A 99 -4.65 -5.65 20.16
CA MET A 99 -4.77 -4.55 19.20
C MET A 99 -3.43 -3.89 18.86
N ALA A 100 -2.32 -4.24 19.53
CA ALA A 100 -1.00 -3.77 19.12
C ALA A 100 -0.62 -4.30 17.73
N TYR A 101 -1.02 -5.52 17.39
CA TYR A 101 -0.79 -6.08 16.06
C TYR A 101 -1.54 -5.31 14.98
N ALA A 102 -2.84 -5.03 15.19
CA ALA A 102 -3.62 -4.23 14.26
C ALA A 102 -3.00 -2.84 14.03
N ARG A 103 -2.59 -2.17 15.11
CA ARG A 103 -1.92 -0.86 15.02
C ARG A 103 -0.62 -0.94 14.23
N GLY A 104 0.20 -1.96 14.46
CA GLY A 104 1.47 -2.13 13.75
C GLY A 104 1.27 -2.43 12.25
N ILE A 105 0.28 -3.24 11.88
CA ILE A 105 -0.09 -3.51 10.48
C ILE A 105 -0.51 -2.21 9.79
N ILE A 106 -1.38 -1.43 10.43
CA ILE A 106 -1.84 -0.13 9.91
C ILE A 106 -0.68 0.86 9.79
N GLY A 107 0.26 0.87 10.74
CA GLY A 107 1.45 1.71 10.67
C GLY A 107 2.34 1.41 9.46
N ILE A 108 2.53 0.13 9.10
CA ILE A 108 3.27 -0.23 7.89
C ILE A 108 2.52 0.23 6.64
N ILE A 109 1.19 0.04 6.60
CA ILE A 109 0.34 0.55 5.51
C ILE A 109 0.53 2.06 5.34
N ASP A 110 0.49 2.81 6.44
CA ASP A 110 0.68 4.26 6.40
C ASP A 110 2.06 4.64 5.88
N GLN A 111 3.11 3.92 6.26
CA GLN A 111 4.45 4.15 5.74
C GLN A 111 4.55 3.87 4.24
N ILE A 112 3.96 2.77 3.75
CA ILE A 112 3.93 2.43 2.32
C ILE A 112 3.21 3.52 1.53
N ASN A 113 2.04 3.95 2.00
CA ASN A 113 1.25 4.99 1.35
C ASN A 113 1.97 6.34 1.36
N SER A 114 2.54 6.75 2.50
CA SER A 114 3.29 8.01 2.62
C SER A 114 4.50 8.04 1.70
N ASN A 115 5.22 6.91 1.58
CA ASN A 115 6.34 6.79 0.65
C ASN A 115 5.92 6.97 -0.83
N ALA A 116 4.64 6.84 -1.16
CA ALA A 116 4.14 7.06 -2.53
C ALA A 116 3.88 8.55 -2.81
N GLU A 117 3.83 9.37 -1.75
CA GLU A 117 3.54 10.80 -1.80
C GLU A 117 4.82 11.66 -1.65
N ILE A 118 5.91 11.10 -1.13
CA ILE A 118 7.12 11.83 -0.70
C ILE A 118 8.01 12.44 -1.82
N PHE A 119 7.74 12.25 -3.12
CA PHE A 119 8.55 12.94 -4.15
C PHE A 119 8.12 14.38 -4.44
N MET A 120 7.78 15.15 -3.40
CA MET A 120 7.67 16.60 -3.52
C MET A 120 8.95 17.24 -2.98
N GLU A 121 9.66 17.93 -3.88
CA GLU A 121 10.83 18.80 -3.65
C GLU A 121 12.20 18.10 -3.52
N ALA A 122 12.88 17.99 -4.66
CA ALA A 122 14.34 18.10 -4.74
C ALA A 122 14.68 19.18 -5.79
#